data_AF-A0A4R6M836-F1
#
_entry.id   AF-A0A4R6M836-F1
#
_cell.length_a   1.000
_cell.length_b   1.000
_cell.length_c   1.000
_cell.angle_alpha   90.00
_cell.angle_beta   90.00
_cell.angle_gamma   90.00
#
_symmetry.space_group_name_H-M   'P 1'
#
loop_
_entity.id
_entity.type
_entity.pdbx_description
1 polymer ?
#
loop_
_entity_poly.entity_id
_entity_poly.type
_entity_poly.pdbx_seq_one_letter_code
_entity_poly.pdbx_strand_id
1 'polypeptide(L)'
;MKFELVDRQGYIPELTYGTGGSEMSAFVPNHYDFKQMDFDNGIGKVSIDNHVWHFYFTGEGIGVELVDGIVTLNEANRFLATIKEHIWGTKHEEVQMMIAGERPH
;
A
#
# COMPACT_ATOMS: atom_id res chain seq x y z
N MET A 1 10.71 6.36 2.71
CA MET A 1 10.50 6.38 1.24
C MET A 1 9.01 6.42 0.98
N LYS A 2 8.53 7.21 0.02
CA LYS A 2 7.10 7.36 -0.25
C LYS A 2 6.81 6.91 -1.69
N PHE A 3 5.76 6.11 -1.82
CA PHE A 3 5.33 5.49 -3.06
C PHE A 3 3.86 5.76 -3.30
N GLU A 4 3.45 5.79 -4.56
CA GLU A 4 2.06 5.93 -4.97
C GLU A 4 1.73 4.84 -5.98
N LEU A 5 0.64 4.11 -5.70
CA LEU A 5 0.03 3.13 -6.57
C LEU A 5 -1.15 3.82 -7.25
N VAL A 6 -1.02 4.11 -8.54
CA VAL A 6 -2.00 4.87 -9.32
C VAL A 6 -2.43 4.06 -10.52
N ASP A 7 -3.73 3.79 -10.61
CA ASP A 7 -4.35 3.25 -11.81
C ASP A 7 -4.41 4.35 -12.88
N ARG A 8 -4.08 4.06 -14.13
CA ARG A 8 -4.11 5.05 -15.23
C ARG A 8 -5.46 5.71 -15.44
N GLN A 9 -6.55 5.08 -15.01
CA GLN A 9 -7.91 5.60 -15.11
C GLN A 9 -8.34 6.31 -13.81
N GLY A 10 -7.46 6.42 -12.81
CA GLY A 10 -7.74 6.98 -11.49
C GLY A 10 -8.65 6.09 -10.63
N TYR A 11 -8.80 4.81 -11.00
CA TYR A 11 -9.71 3.90 -10.33
C TYR A 11 -9.09 3.27 -9.07
N ILE A 12 -9.79 3.43 -7.94
CA ILE A 12 -9.50 2.75 -6.68
C ILE A 12 -10.67 1.79 -6.38
N PRO A 13 -10.43 0.46 -6.28
CA PRO A 13 -11.45 -0.50 -5.93
C PRO A 13 -12.05 -0.24 -4.55
N GLU A 14 -13.30 -0.67 -4.36
CA GLU A 14 -13.87 -0.72 -3.01
C GLU A 14 -13.08 -1.70 -2.14
N LEU A 15 -12.50 -1.18 -1.07
CA LEU A 15 -11.74 -1.96 -0.11
C LEU A 15 -12.68 -2.64 0.89
N THR A 16 -12.54 -3.96 1.03
CA THR A 16 -13.25 -4.71 2.09
C THR A 16 -12.41 -4.69 3.36
N TYR A 17 -12.74 -3.79 4.29
CA TYR A 17 -12.06 -3.69 5.57
C TYR A 17 -12.37 -4.90 6.46
N GLY A 18 -11.35 -5.38 7.17
CA GLY A 18 -11.50 -6.40 8.21
C GLY A 18 -12.32 -5.94 9.41
N THR A 19 -12.49 -6.82 10.40
CA THR A 19 -13.13 -6.49 11.68
C THR A 19 -12.22 -5.62 12.55
N GLY A 20 -12.77 -5.05 13.63
CA GLY A 20 -12.05 -4.14 14.54
C GLY A 20 -10.66 -4.65 14.94
N GLY A 21 -9.61 -3.90 14.58
CA GLY A 21 -8.20 -4.24 14.81
C GLY A 21 -7.52 -4.99 13.65
N SER A 22 -8.22 -5.20 12.54
CA SER A 22 -7.73 -5.87 11.33
C SER A 22 -8.13 -5.18 10.03
N GLU A 23 -8.63 -3.95 10.11
CA GLU A 23 -9.08 -3.14 8.97
C GLU A 23 -7.99 -3.00 7.90
N MET A 24 -6.73 -2.92 8.31
CA MET A 24 -5.57 -2.81 7.42
C MET A 24 -5.32 -4.04 6.54
N SER A 25 -6.00 -5.17 6.80
CA SER A 25 -5.99 -6.34 5.89
C SER A 25 -6.57 -6.03 4.50
N ALA A 26 -7.33 -4.95 4.37
CA ALA A 26 -7.77 -4.46 3.07
C ALA A 26 -6.61 -4.06 2.15
N PHE A 27 -5.50 -3.59 2.73
CA PHE A 27 -4.31 -3.17 1.98
C PHE A 27 -3.25 -4.27 1.95
N VAL A 28 -3.07 -4.99 3.07
CA VAL A 28 -1.98 -5.94 3.25
C VAL A 28 -2.43 -7.37 2.93
N PRO A 29 -1.79 -8.06 1.97
CA PRO A 29 -2.10 -9.46 1.65
C PRO A 29 -1.97 -10.38 2.87
N ASN A 30 -2.86 -11.38 2.93
CA ASN A 30 -2.95 -12.33 4.05
C ASN A 30 -1.68 -13.18 4.31
N HIS A 31 -0.70 -13.18 3.39
CA HIS A 31 0.56 -13.90 3.55
C HIS A 31 1.63 -13.10 4.28
N TYR A 32 1.39 -11.81 4.57
CA TYR A 32 2.24 -11.03 5.46
C TYR A 32 1.72 -11.14 6.89
N ASP A 33 2.63 -11.45 7.82
CA ASP A 33 2.35 -11.32 9.24
C ASP A 33 2.50 -9.85 9.64
N PHE A 34 1.40 -9.11 9.59
CA PHE A 34 1.37 -7.70 9.92
C PHE A 34 0.64 -7.45 11.25
N LYS A 35 1.10 -6.42 11.97
CA LYS A 35 0.40 -5.88 13.13
C LYS A 35 -0.17 -4.52 12.78
N GLN A 36 -1.49 -4.36 12.87
CA GLN A 36 -2.12 -3.04 12.79
C GLN A 36 -1.70 -2.19 13.99
N MET A 37 -1.21 -0.98 13.72
CA MET A 37 -0.75 -0.03 14.74
C MET A 37 -1.80 1.05 14.98
N ASP A 38 -2.36 1.59 13.90
CA ASP A 38 -3.47 2.54 13.93
C ASP A 38 -4.35 2.35 12.69
N PHE A 39 -5.58 2.85 12.79
CA PHE A 39 -6.53 2.95 11.68
C PHE A 39 -7.52 4.06 11.99
N ASP A 40 -7.70 4.97 11.05
CA ASP A 40 -8.73 6.01 11.08
C ASP A 40 -9.19 6.33 9.65
N ASN A 41 -10.49 6.22 9.38
CA ASN A 41 -11.12 6.59 8.11
C ASN A 41 -10.40 6.05 6.84
N GLY A 42 -9.97 4.78 6.85
CA GLY A 42 -9.33 4.16 5.69
C GLY A 42 -7.84 4.49 5.54
N ILE A 43 -7.26 5.19 6.52
CA ILE A 43 -5.84 5.52 6.61
C ILE A 43 -5.28 4.79 7.83
N GLY A 44 -4.07 4.26 7.73
CA GLY A 44 -3.48 3.59 8.89
C GLY A 44 -2.07 3.06 8.69
N LYS A 45 -1.50 2.62 9.81
CA LYS A 45 -0.15 2.09 9.90
C LYS A 45 -0.16 0.63 10.27
N VAL A 46 0.77 -0.10 9.69
CA VAL A 46 1.06 -1.49 10.01
C VAL A 46 2.55 -1.66 10.28
N SER A 47 2.88 -2.61 11.15
CA SER A 47 4.23 -3.12 11.34
C SER A 47 4.36 -4.46 10.63
N ILE A 48 5.35 -4.60 9.74
CA ILE A 48 5.70 -5.84 9.02
C ILE A 48 7.21 -6.02 9.10
N ASP A 49 7.69 -7.12 9.67
CA ASP A 49 9.13 -7.41 9.81
C ASP A 49 9.95 -6.26 10.41
N ASN A 50 9.43 -5.61 11.47
CA ASN A 50 9.99 -4.41 12.11
C ASN A 50 10.04 -3.14 11.23
N HIS A 51 9.38 -3.12 10.09
CA HIS A 51 9.16 -1.93 9.28
C HIS A 51 7.78 -1.37 9.54
N VAL A 52 7.67 -0.05 9.69
CA VAL A 52 6.38 0.63 9.82
C VAL A 52 5.99 1.22 8.48
N TRP A 53 4.87 0.77 7.94
CA TRP A 53 4.30 1.23 6.68
C TRP A 53 3.00 1.99 6.94
N HIS A 54 2.85 3.13 6.30
CA HIS A 54 1.67 3.98 6.37
C HIS A 54 0.95 3.96 5.02
N PHE A 55 -0.36 3.70 5.06
CA PHE A 55 -1.23 3.62 3.91
C PHE A 55 -2.27 4.74 4.00
N TYR A 56 -2.50 5.43 2.89
CA TYR A 56 -3.46 6.52 2.80
C TYR A 56 -3.98 6.65 1.36
N PHE A 57 -5.16 7.26 1.20
CA PHE A 57 -5.67 7.59 -0.13
C PHE A 57 -5.04 8.88 -0.67
N THR A 58 -4.72 8.88 -1.97
CA THR A 58 -4.38 10.09 -2.72
C THR A 58 -5.58 10.47 -3.60
N GLY A 59 -5.47 11.59 -4.33
CA GLY A 59 -6.53 11.99 -5.27
C GLY A 59 -6.72 11.01 -6.44
N GLU A 60 -5.72 10.18 -6.74
CA GLU A 60 -5.67 9.33 -7.94
C GLU A 60 -5.34 7.86 -7.62
N GLY A 61 -5.11 7.51 -6.34
CA GLY A 61 -4.65 6.18 -5.98
C GLY A 61 -4.42 5.97 -4.48
N ILE A 62 -3.51 5.04 -4.17
CA ILE A 62 -3.14 4.67 -2.80
C ILE A 62 -1.68 5.03 -2.58
N GLY A 63 -1.42 5.84 -1.56
CA GLY A 63 -0.09 6.16 -1.09
C GLY A 63 0.40 5.13 -0.07
N VAL A 64 1.66 4.74 -0.20
CA VAL A 64 2.35 3.80 0.70
C VAL A 64 3.68 4.41 1.09
N GLU A 65 3.90 4.60 2.38
CA GLU A 65 5.08 5.26 2.93
C GLU A 65 5.78 4.38 3.95
N LEU A 66 7.09 4.16 3.78
CA LEU A 66 7.93 3.61 4.82
C LEU A 66 8.25 4.70 5.84
N VAL A 67 7.66 4.57 7.03
CA VAL A 67 7.78 5.51 8.16
C VAL A 67 8.97 5.18 9.06
N ASP A 68 9.21 3.88 9.30
CA ASP A 68 10.31 3.41 10.14
C ASP A 68 10.94 2.12 9.58
N GLY A 69 12.25 2.00 9.77
CA GLY A 69 13.09 0.92 9.26
C GLY A 69 13.79 1.23 7.92
N ILE A 70 14.56 0.26 7.43
CA ILE A 70 15.40 0.40 6.23
C ILE A 70 15.15 -0.79 5.31
N VAL A 71 14.72 -0.50 4.09
CA VAL A 71 14.58 -1.50 3.03
C VAL A 71 15.34 -1.04 1.79
N THR A 72 15.81 -1.99 1.00
CA THR A 72 16.31 -1.72 -0.35
C THR A 72 15.16 -1.37 -1.29
N LEU A 73 15.47 -0.70 -2.41
CA LEU A 73 14.47 -0.42 -3.44
C LEU A 73 13.83 -1.70 -4.01
N ASN A 74 14.60 -2.79 -4.14
CA ASN A 74 14.08 -4.06 -4.63
C ASN A 74 13.08 -4.69 -3.66
N GLU A 75 13.32 -4.60 -2.35
CA GLU A 75 12.38 -5.09 -1.32
C GLU A 75 11.10 -4.26 -1.32
N ALA A 76 11.22 -2.92 -1.35
CA ALA A 76 10.07 -2.04 -1.46
C ALA A 76 9.23 -2.33 -2.71
N ASN A 77 9.87 -2.48 -3.88
CA ASN A 77 9.17 -2.78 -5.13
C ASN A 77 8.44 -4.13 -5.09
N ARG A 78 9.05 -5.18 -4.51
CA ARG A 78 8.39 -6.48 -4.35
C ARG A 78 7.19 -6.39 -3.42
N PHE A 79 7.33 -5.69 -2.29
CA PHE A 79 6.23 -5.47 -1.36
C PHE A 79 5.08 -4.69 -2.01
N LEU A 80 5.39 -3.57 -2.68
CA LEU A 80 4.37 -2.77 -3.35
C LEU A 80 3.70 -3.52 -4.50
N ALA A 81 4.40 -4.42 -5.19
CA ALA A 81 3.80 -5.29 -6.20
C ALA A 81 2.77 -6.27 -5.61
N THR A 82 3.04 -6.85 -4.42
CA THR A 82 2.07 -7.74 -3.76
C THR A 82 0.86 -6.99 -3.21
N ILE A 83 1.06 -5.78 -2.65
CA ILE A 83 -0.03 -4.86 -2.27
C ILE A 83 -0.91 -4.54 -3.47
N LYS A 84 -0.29 -4.16 -4.59
CA LYS A 84 -1.00 -3.85 -5.85
C LYS A 84 -1.84 -5.02 -6.33
N GLU A 85 -1.27 -6.21 -6.35
CA GLU A 85 -1.98 -7.44 -6.75
C GLU A 85 -3.12 -7.78 -5.79
N HIS A 86 -2.98 -7.53 -4.49
CA HIS A 86 -4.05 -7.75 -3.52
C HIS A 86 -5.22 -6.80 -3.68
N ILE A 87 -4.96 -5.51 -3.95
CA ILE A 87 -6.01 -4.50 -4.06
C ILE A 87 -6.71 -4.55 -5.42
N TRP A 88 -5.96 -4.61 -6.52
CA TRP A 88 -6.52 -4.59 -7.87
C TRP A 88 -6.63 -5.97 -8.51
N GLY A 89 -5.99 -7.01 -7.97
CA GLY A 89 -5.94 -8.32 -8.61
C GLY A 89 -4.87 -8.44 -9.71
N THR A 90 -4.67 -9.67 -10.20
CA THR A 90 -3.62 -10.02 -11.17
C THR A 90 -3.82 -9.47 -12.58
N LYS A 91 -5.01 -8.95 -12.91
CA LYS A 91 -5.39 -8.53 -14.27
C LYS A 91 -5.26 -7.03 -14.53
N HIS A 92 -4.94 -6.23 -13.52
CA HIS A 92 -4.80 -4.79 -13.68
C HIS A 92 -3.35 -4.40 -13.96
N GLU A 93 -2.97 -4.50 -15.25
CA GLU A 93 -1.64 -4.09 -15.75
C GLU A 93 -1.43 -2.57 -15.74
N GLU A 94 -2.51 -1.79 -15.53
CA GLU A 94 -2.51 -0.34 -15.66
C GLU A 94 -2.15 0.42 -14.37
N VAL A 95 -1.97 -0.28 -13.24
CA VAL A 95 -1.53 0.35 -11.99
C VAL A 95 -0.02 0.54 -12.00
N GLN A 96 0.40 1.80 -12.01
CA GLN A 96 1.79 2.24 -11.97
C GLN A 96 2.24 2.49 -10.54
N MET A 97 3.50 2.18 -10.27
CA MET A 97 4.16 2.51 -9.02
C MET A 97 5.07 3.71 -9.27
N MET A 98 4.82 4.80 -8.56
CA MET A 98 5.60 6.03 -8.64
C MET A 98 6.31 6.25 -7.30
N ILE A 99 7.57 6.67 -7.34
CA ILE A 99 8.26 7.18 -6.15
C ILE A 99 7.83 8.64 -6.00
N ALA A 100 7.13 8.97 -4.91
CA ALA A 100 6.62 10.31 -4.70
C ALA A 100 7.80 11.30 -4.60
N GLY A 101 7.89 12.23 -5.56
CA GLY A 101 9.01 13.16 -5.73
C GLY A 101 9.72 13.04 -7.07
N GLU A 102 9.57 11.92 -7.79
CA GLU A 102 10.03 11.74 -9.17
C GLU A 102 8.81 11.68 -10.10
N ARG A 103 8.54 12.75 -10.86
CA ARG A 103 7.52 12.70 -11.91
C ARG A 103 8.07 11.90 -13.10
N PRO A 104 7.29 11.02 -13.75
CA PRO A 104 7.71 10.39 -15.00
C PRO A 104 7.91 11.48 -16.07
N HIS A 105 9.02 11.41 -16.80
CA HIS A 105 9.26 12.22 -18.01
C HIS A 105 8.77 11.50 -19.26
#